data_AF-A0A5C1I2C3-F1
#
_entry.id   AF-A0A5C1I2C3-F1
#
_cell.length_a   1.000
_cell.length_b   1.000
_cell.length_c   1.000
_cell.angle_alpha   90.00
_cell.angle_beta   90.00
_cell.angle_gamma   90.00
#
_symmetry.space_group_name_H-M   'P 1'
#
loop_
_entity.id
_entity.type
_entity.pdbx_description
1 polymer ?
#
loop_
_entity_poly.entity_id
_entity_poly.type
_entity_poly.pdbx_seq_one_letter_code
_entity_poly.pdbx_strand_id
1 'polypeptide(L)'
;MNFFPEKAGDLCGMEEIKFPVIEAGQGPVVMLNLIRFKDKKVYFDEYIPAFGQVVKQLGIEGVNVKFVGEVAANIIAGENEQWDEVVLVEYPSAEAFMTIANSEVYQMTANPLRIAGTAELKLIMTRQIAF
;
A
#
# COMPACT_ATOMS: atom_id res chain seq x y z
N MET A 1 7.74 -3.07 45.78
CA MET A 1 8.38 -3.65 44.58
C MET A 1 7.33 -3.56 43.49
N ASN A 2 7.36 -2.50 42.69
CA ASN A 2 6.27 -2.19 41.77
C ASN A 2 6.55 -2.89 40.44
N PHE A 3 5.72 -3.86 40.11
CA PHE A 3 5.61 -4.45 38.79
C PHE A 3 5.01 -3.40 37.86
N PHE A 4 5.79 -2.89 36.91
CA PHE A 4 5.27 -2.24 35.72
C PHE A 4 5.01 -3.35 34.69
N PRO A 5 3.83 -3.41 34.05
CA PRO A 5 3.66 -4.29 32.90
C PRO A 5 4.57 -3.78 31.78
N GLU A 6 5.35 -4.68 31.19
CA GLU A 6 6.15 -4.45 29.99
C GLU A 6 5.27 -3.77 28.92
N LYS A 7 5.77 -2.67 28.35
CA LYS A 7 5.17 -2.09 27.15
C LYS A 7 5.18 -3.16 26.08
N ALA A 8 4.03 -3.35 25.43
CA ALA A 8 3.89 -4.15 24.22
C ALA A 8 5.08 -3.87 23.30
N GLY A 9 5.77 -4.93 22.91
CA GLY A 9 7.04 -4.90 22.21
C GLY A 9 7.00 -4.05 20.94
N ASP A 10 8.18 -3.54 20.61
CA ASP A 10 8.50 -2.78 19.41
C ASP A 10 7.80 -3.32 18.15
N LEU A 11 6.76 -2.61 17.69
CA LEU A 11 6.35 -2.62 16.29
C LEU A 11 7.31 -1.68 15.53
N CYS A 12 8.56 -2.12 15.38
CA CYS A 12 9.59 -1.40 14.67
C CYS A 12 9.21 -1.26 13.18
N GLY A 13 8.95 -0.03 12.73
CA GLY A 13 9.09 0.37 11.33
C GLY A 13 7.85 0.42 10.44
N MET A 14 6.64 0.18 10.95
CA MET A 14 5.45 0.31 10.11
C MET A 14 5.09 1.78 9.91
N GLU A 15 5.49 2.35 8.77
CA GLU A 15 5.08 3.70 8.40
C GLU A 15 3.54 3.80 8.37
N GLU A 16 3.01 4.68 9.22
CA GLU A 16 1.60 5.01 9.26
C GLU A 16 1.19 5.67 7.93
N ILE A 17 0.03 5.29 7.38
CA ILE A 17 -0.45 5.89 6.14
C ILE A 17 -0.76 7.37 6.42
N LYS A 18 0.06 8.26 5.87
CA LYS A 18 -0.18 9.71 5.92
C LYS A 18 -1.06 10.10 4.75
N PHE A 19 -2.23 10.62 5.07
CA PHE A 19 -3.16 11.08 4.06
C PHE A 19 -3.05 12.59 3.85
N PRO A 20 -2.85 13.05 2.60
CA PRO A 20 -2.88 14.48 2.30
C PRO A 20 -4.31 15.02 2.43
N VAL A 21 -4.43 16.35 2.53
CA VAL A 21 -5.71 17.03 2.26
C VAL A 21 -6.03 16.81 0.78
N ILE A 22 -7.20 16.25 0.49
CA ILE A 22 -7.66 15.95 -0.86
C ILE A 22 -8.81 16.91 -1.18
N GLU A 23 -8.73 17.56 -2.34
CA GLU A 23 -9.85 18.31 -2.90
C GLU A 23 -10.69 17.40 -3.79
N ALA A 24 -12.01 17.50 -3.63
CA ALA A 24 -12.96 16.72 -4.40
C ALA A 24 -12.89 17.02 -5.91
N GLY A 25 -13.11 15.98 -6.72
CA GLY A 25 -13.31 16.13 -8.16
C GLY A 25 -12.03 16.30 -8.99
N GLN A 26 -10.85 16.02 -8.42
CA GLN A 26 -9.56 16.12 -9.13
C GLN A 26 -9.22 14.90 -10.01
N GLY A 27 -10.20 14.04 -10.31
CA GLY A 27 -10.07 12.90 -11.21
C GLY A 27 -9.25 11.72 -10.66
N PRO A 28 -8.91 10.74 -11.54
CA PRO A 28 -8.16 9.55 -11.17
C PRO A 28 -6.78 9.86 -10.59
N VAL A 29 -6.32 8.98 -9.70
CA VAL A 29 -4.96 8.99 -9.17
C VAL A 29 -4.28 7.66 -9.44
N VAL A 30 -2.96 7.69 -9.61
CA VAL A 30 -2.13 6.49 -9.77
C VAL A 30 -1.22 6.40 -8.56
N MET A 31 -1.34 5.30 -7.84
CA MET A 31 -0.51 4.97 -6.70
C MET A 31 0.73 4.24 -7.18
N LEU A 32 1.90 4.87 -7.03
CA LEU A 32 3.20 4.25 -7.25
C LEU A 32 3.63 3.54 -5.97
N ASN A 33 3.86 2.23 -6.08
CA ASN A 33 4.34 1.38 -5.01
C ASN A 33 5.77 0.94 -5.35
N LEU A 34 6.72 1.18 -4.45
CA LEU A 34 8.01 0.48 -4.43
C LEU A 34 7.95 -0.50 -3.27
N ILE A 35 8.11 -1.79 -3.56
CA ILE A 35 7.84 -2.86 -2.60
C ILE A 35 9.10 -3.67 -2.39
N ARG A 36 9.47 -3.87 -1.12
CA ARG A 36 10.40 -4.91 -0.67
C ARG A 36 9.59 -5.94 0.10
N PHE A 37 9.60 -7.19 -0.34
CA PHE A 37 8.83 -8.25 0.29
C PHE A 37 9.54 -8.80 1.52
N LYS A 38 8.74 -9.09 2.55
CA LYS A 38 9.14 -9.93 3.67
C LYS A 38 8.78 -11.39 3.38
N ASP A 39 7.57 -11.60 2.87
CA ASP A 39 7.08 -12.88 2.39
C ASP A 39 6.25 -12.65 1.13
N LYS A 40 6.87 -12.95 -0.02
CA LYS A 40 6.23 -12.77 -1.33
C LYS A 40 5.00 -13.66 -1.46
N LYS A 41 5.00 -14.87 -0.90
CA LYS A 41 3.87 -15.78 -1.00
C LYS A 41 2.65 -15.21 -0.27
N VAL A 42 2.83 -14.70 0.95
CA VAL A 42 1.73 -14.05 1.71
C VAL A 42 1.18 -12.84 0.94
N TYR A 43 2.07 -12.04 0.32
CA TYR A 43 1.62 -10.87 -0.44
C TYR A 43 0.73 -11.27 -1.64
N PHE A 44 1.19 -12.22 -2.46
CA PHE A 44 0.50 -12.59 -3.69
C PHE A 44 -0.70 -13.51 -3.47
N ASP A 45 -0.58 -14.51 -2.60
CA ASP A 45 -1.61 -15.53 -2.43
C ASP A 45 -2.70 -15.11 -1.44
N GLU A 46 -2.41 -14.16 -0.55
CA GLU A 46 -3.32 -13.77 0.54
C GLU A 46 -3.70 -12.30 0.47
N TYR A 47 -2.73 -11.37 0.44
CA TYR A 47 -3.03 -9.93 0.44
C TYR A 47 -3.75 -9.47 -0.83
N ILE A 48 -3.27 -9.82 -2.03
CA ILE A 48 -3.91 -9.38 -3.28
C ILE A 48 -5.38 -9.84 -3.37
N PRO A 49 -5.72 -11.12 -3.13
CA PRO A 49 -7.11 -11.57 -3.10
C PRO A 49 -7.95 -10.88 -2.02
N ALA A 50 -7.41 -10.72 -0.81
CA ALA A 50 -8.10 -10.02 0.29
C ALA A 50 -8.39 -8.55 -0.07
N PHE A 51 -7.44 -7.86 -0.68
CA PHE A 51 -7.62 -6.50 -1.17
C PHE A 51 -8.70 -6.43 -2.25
N GLY A 52 -8.71 -7.35 -3.22
CA GLY A 52 -9.77 -7.43 -4.23
C GLY A 52 -11.16 -7.66 -3.64
N GLN A 53 -11.27 -8.48 -2.59
CA GLN A 53 -12.53 -8.68 -1.86
C GLN A 53 -13.01 -7.40 -1.15
N VAL A 54 -12.08 -6.68 -0.49
CA VAL A 54 -12.36 -5.39 0.15
C VAL A 54 -12.91 -4.38 -0.87
N VAL A 55 -12.22 -4.20 -2.01
CA VAL A 55 -12.64 -3.26 -3.06
C VAL A 55 -14.05 -3.59 -3.55
N LYS A 56 -14.32 -4.88 -3.80
CA LYS A 56 -15.65 -5.37 -4.21
C LYS A 56 -16.71 -5.12 -3.14
N GLN A 57 -16.42 -5.38 -1.88
CA GLN A 57 -17.37 -5.21 -0.77
C GLN A 57 -17.73 -3.73 -0.55
N LEU A 58 -16.78 -2.83 -0.77
CA LEU A 58 -17.02 -1.38 -0.70
C LEU A 58 -17.74 -0.84 -1.94
N GLY A 59 -17.97 -1.65 -2.97
CA GLY A 59 -18.62 -1.23 -4.21
C GLY A 59 -17.82 -0.22 -5.02
N ILE A 60 -16.49 -0.22 -4.86
CA ILE A 60 -15.60 0.72 -5.57
C ILE A 60 -15.15 0.06 -6.86
N GLU A 61 -15.51 0.66 -7.98
CA GLU A 61 -15.09 0.25 -9.31
C GLU A 61 -13.89 1.08 -9.80
N GLY A 62 -13.24 0.65 -10.89
CA GLY A 62 -12.17 1.43 -11.51
C GLY A 62 -10.80 1.36 -10.81
N VAL A 63 -10.60 0.41 -9.90
CA VAL A 63 -9.27 0.11 -9.34
C VAL A 63 -8.53 -0.84 -10.29
N ASN A 64 -7.46 -0.36 -10.93
CA ASN A 64 -6.80 -1.08 -12.01
C ASN A 64 -5.28 -1.07 -11.87
N VAL A 65 -4.65 -2.24 -12.01
CA VAL A 65 -3.19 -2.31 -12.14
C VAL A 65 -2.79 -1.84 -13.54
N LYS A 66 -1.94 -0.81 -13.61
CA LYS A 66 -1.44 -0.22 -14.86
C LYS A 66 -0.06 -0.75 -15.25
N PHE A 67 0.75 -1.11 -14.26
CA PHE A 67 2.11 -1.60 -14.47
C PHE A 67 2.54 -2.45 -13.27
N VAL A 68 3.27 -3.53 -13.58
CA VAL A 68 4.03 -4.34 -12.62
C VAL A 68 5.39 -4.60 -13.25
N GLY A 69 6.46 -4.36 -12.50
CA GLY A 69 7.82 -4.63 -12.96
C GLY A 69 8.73 -5.07 -11.84
N GLU A 70 9.56 -6.07 -12.11
CA GLU A 70 10.70 -6.43 -11.27
C GLU A 70 11.74 -5.30 -11.32
N VAL A 71 12.30 -4.95 -10.16
CA VAL A 71 13.42 -4.01 -10.08
C VAL A 71 14.73 -4.75 -10.35
N ALA A 72 15.23 -4.64 -11.57
CA ALA A 72 16.46 -5.33 -11.98
C ALA A 72 17.74 -4.72 -11.39
N ALA A 73 17.77 -3.40 -11.19
CA ALA A 73 18.92 -2.69 -10.63
C ALA A 73 18.53 -1.28 -10.18
N ASN A 74 19.22 -0.78 -9.14
CA ASN A 74 19.21 0.63 -8.79
C ASN A 74 20.30 1.38 -9.57
N ILE A 75 19.89 2.33 -10.42
CA ILE A 75 20.83 3.16 -11.20
C ILE A 75 21.22 4.42 -10.42
N ILE A 76 20.24 5.11 -9.85
CA ILE A 76 20.41 6.24 -8.93
C ILE A 76 19.37 6.07 -7.82
N ALA A 77 19.82 5.66 -6.64
CA ALA A 77 18.98 5.38 -5.47
C ALA A 77 19.76 5.62 -4.18
N GLY A 78 19.09 5.65 -3.04
CA GLY A 78 19.75 5.68 -1.74
C GLY A 78 20.57 4.41 -1.50
N GLU A 79 21.67 4.50 -0.75
CA GLU A 79 22.59 3.38 -0.51
C GLU A 79 21.91 2.13 0.10
N ASN A 80 20.83 2.33 0.83
CA ASN A 80 20.08 1.26 1.50
C ASN A 80 18.75 0.91 0.82
N GLU A 81 18.42 1.52 -0.31
CA GLU A 81 17.20 1.19 -1.03
C GLU A 81 17.37 -0.16 -1.75
N GLN A 82 16.50 -1.11 -1.44
CA GLN A 82 16.43 -2.39 -2.13
C GLN A 82 14.96 -2.71 -2.37
N TRP A 83 14.54 -2.65 -3.63
CA TRP A 83 13.17 -2.89 -4.05
C TRP A 83 13.13 -4.17 -4.85
N ASP A 84 12.09 -4.96 -4.65
CA ASP A 84 11.84 -6.16 -5.46
C ASP A 84 10.96 -5.80 -6.66
N GLU A 85 9.92 -4.98 -6.45
CA GLU A 85 8.92 -4.66 -7.47
C GLU A 85 8.45 -3.20 -7.43
N VAL A 86 8.06 -2.72 -8.61
CA VAL A 86 7.30 -1.49 -8.82
C VAL A 86 5.90 -1.84 -9.29
N VAL A 87 4.88 -1.27 -8.63
CA VAL A 87 3.47 -1.45 -9.01
C VAL A 87 2.78 -0.09 -9.15
N LEU A 88 2.11 0.13 -10.27
CA LEU A 88 1.24 1.27 -10.49
C LEU A 88 -0.22 0.82 -10.43
N VAL A 89 -0.98 1.37 -9.49
CA VAL A 89 -2.41 1.07 -9.32
C VAL A 89 -3.21 2.36 -9.49
N GLU A 90 -4.08 2.41 -10.49
CA GLU A 90 -5.04 3.50 -10.68
C GLU A 90 -6.26 3.30 -9.78
N TYR A 91 -6.73 4.40 -9.20
CA TYR A 91 -8.01 4.51 -8.51
C TYR A 91 -8.86 5.57 -9.20
N PRO A 92 -10.20 5.45 -9.20
CA PRO A 92 -11.07 6.41 -9.88
C PRO A 92 -10.98 7.82 -9.28
N SER A 93 -10.58 7.93 -8.01
CA SER A 93 -10.27 9.19 -7.35
C SER A 93 -9.41 8.99 -6.11
N ALA A 94 -8.86 10.07 -5.57
CA ALA A 94 -8.15 10.05 -4.29
C ALA A 94 -9.09 9.67 -3.14
N GLU A 95 -10.34 10.12 -3.15
CA GLU A 95 -11.36 9.74 -2.15
C GLU A 95 -11.62 8.23 -2.18
N ALA A 96 -11.67 7.60 -3.35
CA ALA A 96 -11.86 6.15 -3.44
C ALA A 96 -10.71 5.39 -2.75
N PHE A 97 -9.46 5.81 -2.97
CA PHE A 97 -8.31 5.25 -2.26
C PHE A 97 -8.44 5.45 -0.75
N MET A 98 -8.80 6.66 -0.30
CA MET A 98 -9.00 6.99 1.11
C MET A 98 -10.08 6.14 1.77
N THR A 99 -11.21 5.96 1.08
CA THR A 99 -12.32 5.13 1.57
C THR A 99 -11.87 3.70 1.77
N ILE A 100 -11.13 3.12 0.84
CA ILE A 100 -10.59 1.76 0.98
C ILE A 100 -9.62 1.72 2.16
N ALA A 101 -8.60 2.57 2.16
CA ALA A 101 -7.51 2.54 3.14
C ALA A 101 -7.98 2.79 4.59
N ASN A 102 -9.04 3.59 4.79
CA ASN A 102 -9.61 3.86 6.12
C ASN A 102 -10.75 2.92 6.51
N SER A 103 -11.23 2.06 5.61
CA SER A 103 -12.33 1.17 5.92
C SER A 103 -11.94 0.12 6.97
N GLU A 104 -12.85 -0.16 7.90
CA GLU A 104 -12.67 -1.22 8.89
C GLU A 104 -12.42 -2.58 8.21
N VAL A 105 -13.12 -2.87 7.11
CA VAL A 105 -12.93 -4.10 6.34
C VAL A 105 -11.51 -4.20 5.76
N TYR A 106 -10.92 -3.12 5.25
CA TYR A 106 -9.52 -3.14 4.82
C TYR A 106 -8.58 -3.40 6.00
N GLN A 107 -8.79 -2.67 7.10
CA GLN A 107 -7.94 -2.75 8.29
C GLN A 107 -7.95 -4.13 8.94
N MET A 108 -9.08 -4.84 8.88
CA MET A 108 -9.23 -6.18 9.45
C MET A 108 -8.87 -7.31 8.48
N THR A 109 -9.12 -7.13 7.18
CA THR A 109 -9.00 -8.23 6.20
C THR A 109 -7.69 -8.19 5.42
N ALA A 110 -7.29 -7.02 4.89
CA ALA A 110 -6.18 -6.91 3.95
C ALA A 110 -4.92 -6.31 4.57
N ASN A 111 -5.05 -5.30 5.44
CA ASN A 111 -3.89 -4.61 6.01
C ASN A 111 -2.94 -5.55 6.78
N PRO A 112 -3.40 -6.49 7.64
CA PRO A 112 -2.51 -7.40 8.35
C PRO A 112 -1.68 -8.28 7.40
N LEU A 113 -2.26 -8.71 6.28
CA LEU A 113 -1.59 -9.50 5.25
C LEU A 113 -0.58 -8.67 4.48
N ARG A 114 -0.90 -7.41 4.15
CA ARG A 114 0.05 -6.46 3.55
C ARG A 114 1.28 -6.31 4.45
N ILE A 115 1.06 -6.12 5.75
CA ILE A 115 2.12 -5.95 6.75
C ILE A 115 2.95 -7.24 6.90
N ALA A 116 2.30 -8.40 6.89
CA ALA A 116 2.99 -9.68 6.97
C ALA A 116 3.85 -9.96 5.71
N GLY A 117 3.35 -9.59 4.52
CA GLY A 117 4.03 -9.83 3.24
C GLY A 117 5.07 -8.78 2.86
N THR A 118 5.03 -7.58 3.44
CA THR A 118 5.88 -6.44 3.03
C THR A 118 6.90 -6.09 4.11
N ALA A 119 8.18 -6.07 3.73
CA ALA A 119 9.26 -5.58 4.61
C ALA A 119 9.31 -4.05 4.59
N GLU A 120 9.27 -3.46 3.40
CA GLU A 120 9.30 -2.01 3.20
C GLU A 120 8.37 -1.62 2.04
N LEU A 121 7.69 -0.48 2.18
CA LEU A 121 6.79 0.06 1.16
C LEU A 121 6.99 1.56 1.05
N LYS A 122 7.26 2.06 -0.16
CA LYS A 122 7.00 3.46 -0.49
C LYS A 122 5.76 3.56 -1.34
N LEU A 123 4.83 4.42 -0.91
CA LEU A 123 3.56 4.65 -1.57
C LEU A 123 3.42 6.13 -1.91
N ILE A 124 3.37 6.45 -3.20
CA ILE A 124 3.31 7.83 -3.67
C ILE A 124 2.05 7.99 -4.52
N MET A 125 1.18 8.92 -4.13
CA MET A 125 0.02 9.30 -4.93
C MET A 125 0.47 10.23 -6.06
N THR A 126 0.12 9.89 -7.30
CA THR A 126 0.48 10.67 -8.50
C THR A 126 -0.75 10.93 -9.38
N ARG A 127 -0.62 11.87 -10.31
CA ARG A 127 -1.56 12.07 -11.41
C ARG A 127 -0.84 11.91 -12.74
N GLN A 128 -1.50 11.29 -13.70
CA GLN A 128 -0.96 11.18 -15.04
C GLN A 128 -0.98 12.55 -15.72
N ILE A 129 0.14 12.95 -16.30
CA ILE A 129 0.26 14.13 -17.16
C ILE A 129 0.28 13.63 -18.61
N ALA A 130 -0.63 14.13 -19.43
CA ALA A 130 -0.56 13.94 -20.88
C ALA A 130 0.43 14.97 -21.46
N PHE A 131 1.35 14.50 -22.29
CA PHE A 131 2.31 15.32 -23.04
C PHE A 131 1.99 15.27 -24.53
#